data_AF-A0AAN8IGR4-F1
#
_entry.id   AF-A0AAN8IGR4-F1
#
_cell.length_a   1.000
_cell.length_b   1.000
_cell.length_c   1.000
_cell.angle_alpha   90.00
_cell.angle_beta   90.00
_cell.angle_gamma   90.00
#
_symmetry.space_group_name_H-M   'P 1'
#
loop_
_entity.id
_entity.type
_entity.pdbx_description
1 polymer ?
#
loop_
_entity_poly.entity_id
_entity_poly.type
_entity_poly.pdbx_seq_one_letter_code
_entity_poly.pdbx_strand_id
1 'polypeptide(L)'
;MVVENLQEQGVNVIYGKEVESVQLDGEKKKVSFVSYPEMQKDSSSGIYDTIVWAMGRDPQHGNLNLTAAGVKIDEPTGRIIVSQDDRSSTENIYAIGDVALGRPELTPTAIRAGQLLARRIFGGTNQTVNYDNVPTTVFTPLELGTVGYSEERAVKEFGSESIEIFHSHFTPFDYVVPQDPNSAHCYAKVVCLRNSPRKILGMHIVGPNAAEIIQGYAVALNVGITFEQLIDTIAIHPCTSEEFIKMHITKRSGLSPKTLSLMAEEAISTHFESDDEEGRCTPSPEPETKKRKLSPAKLLPADVMKGNEADYGDFVLDRTESISLDDEDMATLENSSGDSSVWKEKILASLLTGTEDESADQSGKKNTQKKVL
;
A
#
# COMPACT_ATOMS: atom_id res chain seq x y z
N MET A 1 -9.07 0.73 11.98
CA MET A 1 -9.73 0.08 10.82
C MET A 1 -9.08 -1.23 10.45
N VAL A 2 -7.87 -1.29 9.87
CA VAL A 2 -7.26 -2.60 9.51
C VAL A 2 -7.11 -3.52 10.73
N VAL A 3 -6.57 -3.01 11.84
CA VAL A 3 -6.40 -3.82 13.06
C VAL A 3 -7.75 -4.18 13.71
N GLU A 4 -8.72 -3.26 13.70
CA GLU A 4 -10.08 -3.51 14.19
C GLU A 4 -10.75 -4.64 13.39
N ASN A 5 -10.60 -4.65 12.06
CA ASN A 5 -11.07 -5.72 11.20
C ASN A 5 -10.42 -7.07 11.56
N LEU A 6 -9.10 -7.11 11.74
CA LEU A 6 -8.40 -8.32 12.19
C LEU A 6 -8.93 -8.83 13.53
N GLN A 7 -9.16 -7.92 14.50
CA GLN A 7 -9.69 -8.29 15.81
C GLN A 7 -11.10 -8.86 15.73
N GLU A 8 -11.98 -8.29 14.90
CA GLU A 8 -13.32 -8.84 14.66
C GLU A 8 -13.30 -10.20 13.96
N GLN A 9 -12.25 -10.48 13.17
CA GLN A 9 -12.01 -11.79 12.57
C GLN A 9 -11.31 -12.79 13.53
N GLY A 10 -11.13 -12.42 14.80
CA GLY A 10 -10.60 -13.31 15.84
C GLY A 10 -9.07 -13.24 16.04
N VAL A 11 -8.38 -12.29 15.41
CA VAL A 11 -6.95 -12.06 15.68
C VAL A 11 -6.79 -11.33 17.00
N ASN A 12 -6.14 -11.99 17.97
CA ASN A 12 -5.83 -11.37 19.25
C ASN A 12 -4.63 -10.43 19.12
N VAL A 13 -4.83 -9.14 19.44
CA VAL A 13 -3.77 -8.12 19.39
C VAL A 13 -3.44 -7.69 20.82
N ILE A 14 -2.17 -7.87 21.18
CA ILE A 14 -1.65 -7.56 22.51
C ILE A 14 -0.88 -6.24 22.41
N TYR A 15 -1.54 -5.13 22.75
CA TYR A 15 -0.93 -3.80 22.70
C TYR A 15 -0.01 -3.52 23.89
N GLY A 16 0.99 -2.67 23.66
CA GLY A 16 1.85 -2.13 24.71
C GLY A 16 2.73 -3.16 25.42
N LYS A 17 2.96 -4.31 24.77
CA LYS A 17 3.82 -5.38 25.29
C LYS A 17 4.98 -5.67 24.36
N GLU A 18 6.15 -5.91 24.95
CA GLU A 18 7.35 -6.41 24.27
C GLU A 18 7.68 -7.82 24.76
N VAL A 19 8.30 -8.63 23.91
CA VAL A 19 8.76 -9.98 24.29
C VAL A 19 10.08 -9.87 25.06
N GLU A 20 10.08 -10.27 26.32
CA GLU A 20 11.29 -10.31 27.17
C GLU A 20 12.12 -11.57 26.90
N SER A 21 11.45 -12.72 26.80
CA SER A 21 12.14 -13.99 26.60
C SER A 21 11.22 -15.06 26.03
N VAL A 22 11.83 -16.03 25.35
CA VAL A 22 11.19 -17.24 24.85
C VAL A 22 11.90 -18.46 25.44
N GLN A 23 11.15 -19.34 26.09
CA GLN A 23 11.66 -20.58 26.67
C GLN A 23 10.91 -21.78 26.10
N LEU A 24 11.62 -22.89 25.88
CA LEU A 24 10.97 -24.16 25.51
C LEU A 24 10.27 -24.75 26.73
N ASP A 25 9.00 -25.11 26.56
CA ASP A 25 8.15 -25.76 27.56
C ASP A 25 7.54 -27.01 26.92
N GLY A 26 8.27 -28.12 27.01
CA GLY A 26 7.99 -29.33 26.23
C GLY A 26 8.14 -29.09 24.72
N GLU A 27 7.09 -29.35 23.94
CA GLU A 27 7.05 -29.06 22.49
C GLU A 27 6.63 -27.61 22.17
N LYS A 28 6.13 -26.89 23.18
CA LYS A 28 5.62 -25.52 23.05
C LYS A 28 6.66 -24.50 23.48
N LYS A 29 6.36 -23.23 23.25
CA LYS A 29 7.20 -22.08 23.55
C LYS A 29 6.46 -21.18 24.51
N LYS A 30 7.02 -21.00 25.70
CA LYS A 30 6.55 -20.03 26.68
C LYS A 30 7.19 -18.68 26.39
N VAL A 31 6.36 -17.69 26.11
CA VAL A 31 6.76 -16.31 25.83
C VAL A 31 6.44 -15.46 27.04
N SER A 32 7.44 -14.76 27.57
CA SER A 32 7.27 -13.79 28.65
C SER A 32 7.22 -12.38 28.07
N PHE A 33 6.28 -11.57 28.54
CA PHE A 33 6.09 -10.21 28.07
C PHE A 33 6.42 -9.18 29.15
N VAL A 34 6.79 -7.98 28.73
CA VAL A 34 6.92 -6.79 29.58
C VAL A 34 6.02 -5.69 29.02
N SER A 35 5.34 -4.94 29.90
CA SER A 35 4.42 -3.86 29.53
C SER A 35 5.08 -2.48 29.67
N TYR A 36 4.69 -1.51 28.83
CA TYR A 36 5.07 -0.08 28.93
C TYR A 36 3.86 0.80 29.31
N PRO A 37 4.03 2.01 29.89
CA PRO A 37 5.26 2.77 30.17
C PRO A 37 5.84 2.57 31.58
N GLU A 38 5.09 1.94 32.47
CA GLU A 38 5.62 1.49 33.75
C GLU A 38 6.32 0.17 33.46
N MET A 39 7.65 0.11 33.58
CA MET A 39 8.40 -1.16 33.70
C MET A 39 8.00 -1.94 34.97
N GLN A 40 6.70 -1.94 35.34
CA GLN A 40 6.14 -3.00 36.12
C GLN A 40 6.29 -4.26 35.28
N LYS A 41 7.08 -5.18 35.83
CA LYS A 41 7.18 -6.55 35.36
C LYS A 41 5.84 -7.21 35.60
N ASP A 42 4.87 -6.86 34.77
CA ASP A 42 3.65 -7.62 34.63
C ASP A 42 4.07 -8.92 33.97
N SER A 43 4.35 -9.92 34.81
CA SER A 43 4.89 -11.23 34.45
C SER A 43 3.87 -12.08 33.70
N SER A 44 3.15 -11.45 32.77
CA SER A 44 2.25 -12.12 31.86
C SER A 44 3.07 -12.99 30.92
N SER A 45 2.65 -14.23 30.77
CA SER A 45 3.26 -15.16 29.82
C SER A 45 2.18 -15.88 29.04
N GLY A 46 2.51 -16.26 27.81
CA GLY A 46 1.67 -17.07 26.94
C GLY A 46 2.42 -18.32 26.49
N ILE A 47 1.68 -19.38 26.18
CA ILE A 47 2.22 -20.61 25.62
C ILE A 47 1.75 -20.71 24.18
N TYR A 48 2.69 -20.82 23.25
CA TYR A 48 2.44 -20.85 21.81
C TYR A 48 3.16 -22.03 21.17
N ASP A 49 2.58 -22.55 20.08
CA ASP A 49 3.20 -23.63 19.32
C ASP A 49 4.31 -23.10 18.38
N THR A 50 4.09 -21.91 17.82
CA THR A 50 4.97 -21.23 16.86
C THR A 50 5.09 -19.76 17.22
N ILE A 51 6.28 -19.19 16.98
CA ILE A 51 6.57 -17.77 17.12
C ILE A 51 7.14 -17.30 15.78
N VAL A 52 6.60 -16.21 15.25
CA VAL A 52 7.07 -15.56 14.03
C VAL A 52 7.55 -14.16 14.39
N TRP A 53 8.79 -13.85 14.04
CA TRP A 53 9.37 -12.52 14.23
C TRP A 53 9.22 -11.71 12.96
N ALA A 54 8.44 -10.64 13.03
CA ALA A 54 8.23 -9.69 11.93
C ALA A 54 8.47 -8.26 12.45
N MET A 55 9.73 -7.98 12.82
CA MET A 55 10.15 -6.74 13.51
C MET A 55 11.04 -5.85 12.63
N GLY A 56 10.87 -5.93 11.31
CA GLY A 56 11.74 -5.27 10.35
C GLY A 56 12.84 -6.18 9.78
N ARG A 57 13.69 -5.59 8.93
CA ARG A 57 14.75 -6.26 8.18
C ARG A 57 16.00 -5.39 8.17
N ASP A 58 17.15 -6.00 8.42
CA ASP A 58 18.45 -5.34 8.31
C ASP A 58 19.10 -5.62 6.95
N PRO A 59 19.84 -4.65 6.36
CA PRO A 59 20.60 -4.90 5.15
C PRO A 59 21.75 -5.87 5.42
N GLN A 60 21.85 -6.93 4.60
CA GLN A 60 22.88 -7.94 4.77
C GLN A 60 24.02 -7.75 3.75
N HIS A 61 25.13 -7.16 4.21
CA HIS A 61 26.32 -6.95 3.38
C HIS A 61 27.22 -8.17 3.25
N GLY A 62 27.04 -9.18 4.10
CA GLY A 62 27.83 -10.42 4.09
C GLY A 62 29.34 -10.17 4.00
N ASN A 63 29.98 -10.78 3.00
CA ASN A 63 31.42 -10.71 2.77
C ASN A 63 31.82 -9.66 1.71
N LEU A 64 30.95 -8.70 1.38
CA LEU A 64 31.20 -7.71 0.32
C LEU A 64 32.37 -6.75 0.62
N ASN A 65 32.83 -6.68 1.89
CA ASN A 65 33.95 -5.84 2.33
C ASN A 65 33.86 -4.40 1.79
N LEU A 66 32.72 -3.75 2.06
CA LEU A 66 32.38 -2.42 1.52
C LEU A 66 33.45 -1.37 1.81
N THR A 67 34.10 -1.45 2.99
CA THR A 67 35.19 -0.56 3.38
C THR A 67 36.38 -0.65 2.40
N ALA A 68 36.79 -1.86 2.00
CA ALA A 68 37.87 -2.04 1.04
C ALA A 68 37.46 -1.54 -0.37
N ALA A 69 36.17 -1.61 -0.71
CA ALA A 69 35.62 -1.08 -1.95
C ALA A 69 35.38 0.45 -1.94
N GLY A 70 35.64 1.13 -0.82
CA GLY A 70 35.39 2.57 -0.66
C GLY A 70 33.92 2.96 -0.58
N VAL A 71 33.02 2.00 -0.41
CA VAL A 71 31.57 2.22 -0.34
C VAL A 71 31.18 2.63 1.08
N LYS A 72 30.53 3.79 1.21
CA LYS A 72 30.03 4.30 2.50
C LYS A 72 28.63 3.80 2.78
N ILE A 73 28.38 3.51 4.04
CA ILE A 73 27.07 3.16 4.58
C ILE A 73 26.61 4.24 5.55
N ASP A 74 25.30 4.31 5.76
CA ASP A 74 24.69 5.05 6.84
C ASP A 74 24.73 4.18 8.11
N GLU A 75 25.53 4.55 9.10
CA GLU A 75 25.77 3.73 10.30
C GLU A 75 24.50 3.37 11.07
N PRO A 76 23.51 4.27 11.28
CA PRO A 76 22.28 3.91 11.99
C PRO A 76 21.43 2.85 11.30
N THR A 77 21.36 2.87 9.97
CA THR A 77 20.50 1.94 9.20
C THR A 77 21.27 0.78 8.57
N GLY A 78 22.59 0.87 8.52
CA GLY A 78 23.46 -0.02 7.75
C GLY A 78 23.29 0.10 6.24
N ARG A 79 22.38 0.94 5.69
CA ARG A 79 22.12 0.98 4.24
C ARG A 79 23.24 1.72 3.48
N ILE A 80 23.47 1.36 2.22
CA ILE A 80 24.46 1.99 1.35
C ILE A 80 23.98 3.39 0.97
N ILE A 81 24.84 4.39 1.18
CA ILE A 81 24.56 5.77 0.78
C ILE A 81 24.68 5.88 -0.74
N VAL A 82 23.60 6.30 -1.38
CA VAL A 82 23.54 6.48 -2.84
C VAL A 82 23.11 7.88 -3.24
N SER A 83 23.54 8.31 -4.42
CA SER A 83 23.03 9.49 -5.12
C SER A 83 21.70 9.20 -5.81
N GLN A 84 21.09 10.24 -6.40
CA GLN A 84 19.82 10.11 -7.11
C GLN A 84 19.87 9.12 -8.30
N ASP A 85 21.03 8.98 -8.94
CA ASP A 85 21.29 8.02 -10.03
C ASP A 85 21.78 6.64 -9.55
N ASP A 86 21.58 6.31 -8.27
CA ASP A 86 21.87 5.02 -7.64
C ASP A 86 23.36 4.70 -7.47
N ARG A 87 24.24 5.69 -7.62
CA ARG A 87 25.69 5.54 -7.48
C ARG A 87 26.09 5.63 -6.01
N SER A 88 27.00 4.76 -5.60
CA SER A 88 27.59 4.79 -4.26
C SER A 88 28.64 5.90 -4.12
N SER A 89 29.36 5.92 -2.99
CA SER A 89 30.53 6.79 -2.81
C SER A 89 31.71 6.47 -3.73
N THR A 90 31.71 5.29 -4.36
CA THR A 90 32.71 4.87 -5.34
C THR A 90 32.11 4.94 -6.75
N GLU A 91 32.77 5.63 -7.68
CA GLU A 91 32.18 6.08 -8.94
C GLU A 91 31.63 4.95 -9.84
N ASN A 92 32.29 3.80 -9.84
CA ASN A 92 31.94 2.64 -10.64
C ASN A 92 31.11 1.59 -9.88
N ILE A 93 30.65 1.90 -8.66
CA ILE A 93 29.84 0.99 -7.84
C ILE A 93 28.48 1.63 -7.58
N TYR A 94 27.43 0.85 -7.79
CA TYR A 94 26.03 1.25 -7.64
C TYR A 94 25.32 0.35 -6.64
N ALA A 95 24.25 0.85 -6.01
CA ALA A 95 23.39 0.07 -5.15
C ALA A 95 21.91 0.42 -5.43
N ILE A 96 21.07 -0.61 -5.54
CA ILE A 96 19.65 -0.51 -5.87
C ILE A 96 18.83 -1.45 -4.97
N GLY A 97 17.54 -1.21 -4.85
CA GLY A 97 16.65 -1.99 -3.98
C GLY A 97 16.88 -1.71 -2.49
N ASP A 98 16.53 -2.67 -1.64
CA ASP A 98 16.45 -2.52 -0.17
C ASP A 98 17.75 -2.05 0.49
N VAL A 99 18.90 -2.40 -0.09
CA VAL A 99 20.21 -2.01 0.45
C VAL A 99 20.53 -0.53 0.24
N ALA A 100 19.81 0.17 -0.65
CA ALA A 100 20.06 1.57 -0.96
C ALA A 100 19.29 2.50 -0.01
N LEU A 101 20.01 3.43 0.63
CA LEU A 101 19.43 4.34 1.60
C LEU A 101 18.33 5.22 0.98
N GLY A 102 17.19 5.30 1.67
CA GLY A 102 16.07 6.17 1.30
C GLY A 102 15.29 5.71 0.07
N ARG A 103 15.42 4.45 -0.35
CA ARG A 103 14.61 3.85 -1.41
C ARG A 103 13.45 3.04 -0.82
N PRO A 104 12.26 3.04 -1.46
CA PRO A 104 11.19 2.13 -1.07
C PRO A 104 11.62 0.67 -1.27
N GLU A 105 11.46 -0.14 -0.23
CA GLU A 105 11.82 -1.56 -0.17
C GLU A 105 10.72 -2.43 -0.81
N LEU A 106 10.59 -2.35 -2.13
CA LEU A 106 9.54 -3.02 -2.88
C LEU A 106 10.13 -3.66 -4.15
N THR A 107 9.69 -4.87 -4.49
CA THR A 107 10.13 -5.55 -5.71
C THR A 107 10.02 -4.68 -6.98
N PRO A 108 8.89 -3.99 -7.28
CA PRO A 108 8.78 -3.19 -8.50
C PRO A 108 9.74 -2.00 -8.57
N THR A 109 10.06 -1.37 -7.44
CA THR A 109 11.02 -0.25 -7.41
C THR A 109 12.44 -0.75 -7.65
N ALA A 110 12.82 -1.90 -7.07
CA ALA A 110 14.11 -2.53 -7.31
C ALA A 110 14.28 -2.97 -8.78
N ILE A 111 13.27 -3.63 -9.36
CA ILE A 111 13.27 -4.02 -10.79
C ILE A 111 13.44 -2.79 -11.68
N ARG A 112 12.65 -1.74 -11.43
CA ARG A 112 12.71 -0.50 -12.23
C ARG A 112 14.06 0.20 -12.10
N ALA A 113 14.64 0.21 -10.91
CA ALA A 113 15.98 0.73 -10.67
C ALA A 113 17.05 -0.02 -11.46
N GLY A 114 17.03 -1.35 -11.42
CA GLY A 114 17.95 -2.19 -12.19
C GLY A 114 17.85 -1.97 -13.70
N GLN A 115 16.63 -1.95 -14.23
CA GLN A 115 16.39 -1.69 -15.66
C GLN A 115 16.92 -0.33 -16.10
N LEU A 116 16.60 0.73 -15.35
CA LEU A 116 17.04 2.08 -15.71
C LEU A 116 18.53 2.26 -15.51
N LEU A 117 19.12 1.68 -14.47
CA LEU A 117 20.57 1.69 -14.26
C LEU A 117 21.30 1.03 -15.43
N ALA A 118 20.88 -0.18 -15.84
CA ALA A 118 21.47 -0.86 -17.00
C ALA A 118 21.37 -0.02 -18.28
N ARG A 119 20.23 0.64 -18.51
CA ARG A 119 20.05 1.57 -19.64
C ARG A 119 20.91 2.82 -19.56
N ARG A 120 21.25 3.30 -18.36
CA ARG A 120 22.19 4.42 -18.19
C ARG A 120 23.63 3.99 -18.53
N ILE A 121 24.07 2.87 -17.95
CA ILE A 121 25.44 2.38 -18.11
C ILE A 121 25.71 1.91 -19.56
N PHE A 122 24.80 1.15 -20.15
CA PHE A 122 25.03 0.48 -21.44
C PHE A 122 24.25 1.10 -22.61
N GLY A 123 23.14 1.78 -22.33
CA GLY A 123 22.25 2.34 -23.35
C GLY A 123 22.39 3.85 -23.59
N GLY A 124 23.25 4.55 -22.83
CA GLY A 124 23.49 5.99 -22.99
C GLY A 124 22.29 6.89 -22.61
N THR A 125 21.30 6.35 -21.90
CA THR A 125 20.18 7.13 -21.38
C THR A 125 20.58 7.87 -20.09
N ASN A 126 19.85 8.93 -19.73
CA ASN A 126 20.02 9.62 -18.44
C ASN A 126 18.79 9.46 -17.53
N GLN A 127 17.92 8.51 -17.83
CA GLN A 127 16.65 8.34 -17.10
C GLN A 127 16.92 7.69 -15.73
N THR A 128 16.43 8.34 -14.67
CA THR A 128 16.42 7.81 -13.30
C THR A 128 15.02 7.35 -12.90
N VAL A 129 14.93 6.53 -11.86
CA VAL A 129 13.64 6.15 -11.28
C VAL A 129 13.00 7.38 -10.63
N ASN A 130 11.71 7.55 -10.84
CA ASN A 130 10.90 8.43 -10.00
C ASN A 130 10.42 7.61 -8.79
N TYR A 131 10.91 7.94 -7.60
CA TYR A 131 10.50 7.31 -6.35
C TYR A 131 9.36 8.06 -5.64
N ASP A 132 8.87 9.15 -6.24
CA ASP A 132 7.70 9.86 -5.74
C ASP A 132 6.43 9.05 -6.02
N ASN A 133 5.48 9.09 -5.08
CA ASN A 133 4.15 8.48 -5.21
C ASN A 133 4.18 7.00 -5.66
N VAL A 134 5.13 6.21 -5.16
CA VAL A 134 5.11 4.76 -5.34
C VAL A 134 3.87 4.20 -4.63
N PRO A 135 2.96 3.50 -5.33
CA PRO A 135 1.80 2.89 -4.70
C PRO A 135 2.21 1.64 -3.91
N THR A 136 1.51 1.40 -2.79
CA THR A 136 1.75 0.26 -1.91
C THR A 136 0.42 -0.32 -1.45
N THR A 137 0.37 -1.64 -1.33
CA THR A 137 -0.76 -2.36 -0.72
C THR A 137 -0.29 -3.28 0.40
N VAL A 138 -0.96 -3.21 1.54
CA VAL A 138 -0.83 -4.18 2.63
C VAL A 138 -1.93 -5.24 2.47
N PHE A 139 -1.52 -6.47 2.21
CA PHE A 139 -2.43 -7.61 1.91
C PHE A 139 -2.93 -8.31 3.18
N THR A 140 -3.59 -7.56 4.06
CA THR A 140 -4.42 -8.10 5.14
C THR A 140 -5.72 -8.69 4.60
N PRO A 141 -6.49 -9.48 5.38
CA PRO A 141 -7.78 -10.03 4.95
C PRO A 141 -8.73 -8.99 4.34
N LEU A 142 -8.73 -7.77 4.89
CA LEU A 142 -9.21 -6.58 4.19
C LEU A 142 -8.00 -5.72 3.80
N GLU A 143 -7.77 -5.56 2.50
CA GLU A 143 -6.57 -4.92 1.99
C GLU A 143 -6.55 -3.42 2.26
N LEU A 144 -5.35 -2.85 2.41
CA LEU A 144 -5.11 -1.41 2.48
C LEU A 144 -4.23 -0.99 1.32
N GLY A 145 -4.78 -0.24 0.35
CA GLY A 145 -4.06 0.34 -0.77
C GLY A 145 -3.83 1.84 -0.55
N THR A 146 -2.62 2.31 -0.81
CA THR A 146 -2.24 3.71 -0.64
C THR A 146 -1.31 4.21 -1.75
N VAL A 147 -1.40 5.49 -2.07
CA VAL A 147 -0.42 6.18 -2.93
C VAL A 147 -0.27 7.64 -2.51
N GLY A 148 0.95 8.15 -2.56
CA GLY A 148 1.26 9.54 -2.23
C GLY A 148 1.34 9.81 -0.72
N TYR A 149 0.93 11.02 -0.33
CA TYR A 149 1.04 11.48 1.06
C TYR A 149 0.00 10.83 1.98
N SER A 150 0.45 10.46 3.18
CA SER A 150 -0.46 10.29 4.30
C SER A 150 -0.99 11.65 4.77
N GLU A 151 -2.03 11.62 5.59
CA GLU A 151 -2.70 12.83 6.07
C GLU A 151 -1.79 13.64 6.99
N GLU A 152 -1.17 12.95 7.94
CA GLU A 152 -0.21 13.49 8.89
C GLU A 152 1.04 14.05 8.18
N ARG A 153 1.55 13.37 7.14
CA ARG A 153 2.67 13.87 6.35
C ARG A 153 2.27 15.13 5.57
N ALA A 154 1.09 15.13 4.94
CA ALA A 154 0.59 16.32 4.23
C ALA A 154 0.39 17.51 5.18
N VAL A 155 -0.15 17.29 6.37
CA VAL A 155 -0.31 18.34 7.39
C VAL A 155 1.04 18.84 7.89
N LYS A 156 2.01 17.95 8.13
CA LYS A 156 3.38 18.31 8.55
C LYS A 156 4.09 19.18 7.51
N GLU A 157 3.90 18.87 6.23
CA GLU A 157 4.62 19.52 5.13
C GLU A 157 3.95 20.82 4.64
N PHE A 158 2.62 20.84 4.55
CA PHE A 158 1.87 21.97 3.97
C PHE A 158 1.05 22.78 4.99
N GLY A 159 0.91 22.29 6.22
CA GLY A 159 0.09 22.88 7.28
C GLY A 159 -1.40 22.49 7.18
N SER A 160 -2.06 22.36 8.33
CA SER A 160 -3.46 21.91 8.42
C SER A 160 -4.46 22.79 7.65
N GLU A 161 -4.18 24.09 7.53
CA GLU A 161 -5.06 25.04 6.82
C GLU A 161 -5.00 24.89 5.30
N SER A 162 -3.89 24.35 4.79
CA SER A 162 -3.65 24.14 3.36
C SER A 162 -4.18 22.81 2.85
N ILE A 163 -4.65 21.93 3.74
CA ILE A 163 -5.09 20.56 3.41
C ILE A 163 -6.60 20.44 3.52
N GLU A 164 -7.18 19.73 2.56
CA GLU A 164 -8.57 19.26 2.59
C GLU A 164 -8.58 17.74 2.43
N ILE A 165 -9.49 17.06 3.13
CA ILE A 165 -9.54 15.59 3.15
C ILE A 165 -10.97 15.17 2.89
N PHE A 166 -11.17 14.55 1.74
CA PHE A 166 -12.43 13.92 1.37
C PHE A 166 -12.41 12.47 1.82
N HIS A 167 -13.52 11.99 2.35
CA HIS A 167 -13.59 10.63 2.87
C HIS A 167 -14.99 10.04 2.87
N SER A 168 -15.06 8.72 2.82
CA SER A 168 -16.32 7.98 2.80
C SER A 168 -16.15 6.57 3.34
N HIS A 169 -17.14 6.09 4.09
CA HIS A 169 -17.36 4.66 4.27
C HIS A 169 -18.24 4.14 3.14
N PHE A 170 -17.94 2.95 2.64
CA PHE A 170 -18.70 2.35 1.56
C PHE A 170 -18.93 0.87 1.84
N THR A 171 -19.92 0.29 1.17
CA THR A 171 -20.14 -1.16 1.18
C THR A 171 -19.94 -1.67 -0.24
N PRO A 172 -18.92 -2.52 -0.51
CA PRO A 172 -18.81 -3.21 -1.79
C PRO A 172 -20.11 -3.89 -2.15
N PHE A 173 -20.51 -3.83 -3.42
CA PHE A 173 -21.78 -4.43 -3.86
C PHE A 173 -21.85 -5.93 -3.52
N ASP A 174 -20.73 -6.64 -3.68
CA ASP A 174 -20.61 -8.07 -3.38
C ASP A 174 -20.79 -8.39 -1.89
N TYR A 175 -20.68 -7.39 -1.00
CA TYR A 175 -20.86 -7.57 0.45
C TYR A 175 -22.31 -7.35 0.90
N VAL A 176 -23.16 -6.76 0.04
CA VAL A 176 -24.54 -6.40 0.37
C VAL A 176 -25.40 -7.65 0.60
N VAL A 177 -25.42 -8.57 -0.37
CA VAL A 177 -26.21 -9.80 -0.31
C VAL A 177 -25.76 -10.74 0.83
N PRO A 178 -24.46 -11.04 1.02
CA PRO A 178 -24.02 -11.89 2.13
C PRO A 178 -24.06 -11.19 3.49
N GLN A 179 -24.32 -9.87 3.53
CA GLN A 179 -24.23 -9.05 4.75
C GLN A 179 -22.86 -9.18 5.41
N ASP A 180 -21.81 -9.06 4.59
CA ASP A 180 -20.45 -9.30 5.04
C ASP A 180 -20.05 -8.30 6.16
N PRO A 181 -19.61 -8.76 7.34
CA PRO A 181 -19.22 -7.88 8.44
C PRO A 181 -18.02 -6.99 8.09
N ASN A 182 -17.19 -7.36 7.12
CA ASN A 182 -16.08 -6.54 6.63
C ASN A 182 -16.55 -5.22 6.00
N SER A 183 -17.83 -5.11 5.59
CA SER A 183 -18.40 -3.87 5.09
C SER A 183 -18.27 -2.70 6.07
N ALA A 184 -18.33 -2.95 7.38
CA ALA A 184 -18.17 -1.93 8.40
C ALA A 184 -16.78 -1.27 8.40
N HIS A 185 -15.79 -1.96 7.82
CA HIS A 185 -14.38 -1.55 7.79
C HIS A 185 -13.92 -1.06 6.43
N CYS A 186 -14.82 -0.95 5.45
CA CYS A 186 -14.52 -0.39 4.16
C CYS A 186 -14.55 1.14 4.23
N TYR A 187 -13.45 1.79 3.81
CA TYR A 187 -13.27 3.23 3.90
C TYR A 187 -12.25 3.71 2.89
N ALA A 188 -12.50 4.88 2.31
CA ALA A 188 -11.57 5.52 1.40
C ALA A 188 -11.43 7.01 1.73
N LYS A 189 -10.24 7.56 1.47
CA LYS A 189 -9.96 9.00 1.61
C LYS A 189 -9.05 9.52 0.52
N VAL A 190 -9.26 10.80 0.18
CA VAL A 190 -8.41 11.59 -0.71
C VAL A 190 -7.86 12.77 0.07
N VAL A 191 -6.54 12.90 0.07
CA VAL A 191 -5.81 14.03 0.67
C VAL A 191 -5.43 14.97 -0.46
N CYS A 192 -5.86 16.23 -0.41
CA CYS A 192 -5.54 17.22 -1.42
C CYS A 192 -5.16 18.58 -0.82
N LEU A 193 -4.51 19.41 -1.63
CA LEU A 193 -4.40 20.83 -1.32
C LEU A 193 -5.81 21.44 -1.29
N ARG A 194 -6.02 22.43 -0.43
CA ARG A 194 -7.30 23.13 -0.28
C ARG A 194 -7.48 24.22 -1.33
N ASN A 195 -6.39 24.89 -1.69
CA ASN A 195 -6.41 25.93 -2.71
C ASN A 195 -6.69 25.32 -4.09
N SER A 196 -7.50 26.01 -4.89
CA SER A 196 -7.70 25.64 -6.30
C SER A 196 -6.35 25.65 -7.04
N PRO A 197 -6.03 24.64 -7.86
CA PRO A 197 -6.92 23.59 -8.36
C PRO A 197 -6.86 22.28 -7.55
N ARG A 198 -6.92 22.32 -6.21
CA ARG A 198 -7.01 21.16 -5.29
C ARG A 198 -6.24 19.92 -5.75
N LYS A 199 -4.94 20.09 -6.00
CA LYS A 199 -4.04 18.99 -6.40
C LYS A 199 -4.14 17.86 -5.39
N ILE A 200 -4.35 16.64 -5.86
CA ILE A 200 -4.36 15.45 -5.01
C ILE A 200 -2.92 15.13 -4.59
N LEU A 201 -2.73 14.94 -3.29
CA LEU A 201 -1.46 14.62 -2.66
C LEU A 201 -1.38 13.14 -2.28
N GLY A 202 -2.51 12.52 -1.92
CA GLY A 202 -2.54 11.11 -1.59
C GLY A 202 -3.93 10.51 -1.63
N MET A 203 -4.00 9.21 -1.88
CA MET A 203 -5.23 8.42 -1.93
C MET A 203 -5.04 7.15 -1.13
N HIS A 204 -6.08 6.79 -0.37
CA HIS A 204 -6.05 5.66 0.56
C HIS A 204 -7.38 4.93 0.51
N ILE A 205 -7.35 3.59 0.45
CA ILE A 205 -8.54 2.76 0.46
C ILE A 205 -8.30 1.50 1.29
N VAL A 206 -9.25 1.19 2.16
CA VAL A 206 -9.39 -0.08 2.86
C VAL A 206 -10.62 -0.77 2.27
N GLY A 207 -10.42 -1.93 1.65
CA GLY A 207 -11.48 -2.61 0.91
C GLY A 207 -10.97 -3.81 0.09
N PRO A 208 -11.86 -4.55 -0.57
CA PRO A 208 -11.45 -5.64 -1.45
C PRO A 208 -10.71 -5.11 -2.69
N ASN A 209 -9.70 -5.85 -3.14
CA ASN A 209 -8.92 -5.55 -4.34
C ASN A 209 -8.29 -4.14 -4.33
N ALA A 210 -7.78 -3.71 -3.17
CA ALA A 210 -7.23 -2.37 -2.99
C ALA A 210 -6.00 -2.14 -3.88
N ALA A 211 -5.19 -3.18 -4.13
CA ALA A 211 -4.06 -3.12 -5.07
C ALA A 211 -4.49 -2.76 -6.49
N GLU A 212 -5.51 -3.42 -7.01
CA GLU A 212 -6.03 -3.19 -8.37
C GLU A 212 -6.55 -1.76 -8.53
N ILE A 213 -7.25 -1.27 -7.49
CA ILE A 213 -7.82 0.07 -7.47
C ILE A 213 -6.72 1.12 -7.43
N ILE A 214 -5.78 1.01 -6.48
CA ILE A 214 -4.79 2.08 -6.23
C ILE A 214 -3.78 2.22 -7.36
N GLN A 215 -3.50 1.14 -8.10
CA GLN A 215 -2.55 1.13 -9.21
C GLN A 215 -2.94 2.13 -10.32
N GLY A 216 -4.22 2.24 -10.65
CA GLY A 216 -4.71 3.21 -11.63
C GLY A 216 -4.57 4.65 -11.15
N TYR A 217 -4.89 4.91 -9.88
CA TYR A 217 -4.77 6.24 -9.28
C TYR A 217 -3.33 6.68 -9.07
N ALA A 218 -2.38 5.76 -8.96
CA ALA A 218 -0.95 6.09 -8.94
C ALA A 218 -0.48 6.77 -10.22
N VAL A 219 -0.99 6.32 -11.38
CA VAL A 219 -0.75 6.97 -12.66
C VAL A 219 -1.32 8.39 -12.66
N ALA A 220 -2.56 8.55 -12.17
CA ALA A 220 -3.22 9.84 -12.07
C ALA A 220 -2.47 10.82 -11.14
N LEU A 221 -1.97 10.38 -9.99
CA LEU A 221 -1.16 11.20 -9.09
C LEU A 221 0.13 11.66 -9.74
N ASN A 222 0.80 10.77 -10.48
CA ASN A 222 2.06 11.08 -11.16
C ASN A 222 1.90 12.11 -12.30
N VAL A 223 0.71 12.21 -12.91
CA VAL A 223 0.40 13.29 -13.86
C VAL A 223 -0.18 14.55 -13.20
N GLY A 224 -0.38 14.54 -11.87
CA GLY A 224 -0.81 15.70 -11.11
C GLY A 224 -2.31 15.96 -11.12
N ILE A 225 -3.13 14.90 -11.06
CA ILE A 225 -4.60 15.00 -11.02
C ILE A 225 -5.10 15.94 -9.91
N THR A 226 -6.17 16.66 -10.21
CA THR A 226 -6.89 17.52 -9.26
C THR A 226 -8.15 16.84 -8.72
N PHE A 227 -8.62 17.29 -7.56
CA PHE A 227 -9.88 16.78 -7.01
C PHE A 227 -11.07 17.02 -7.95
N GLU A 228 -11.13 18.19 -8.61
CA GLU A 228 -12.16 18.47 -9.61
C GLU A 228 -12.14 17.47 -10.77
N GLN A 229 -10.97 17.17 -11.32
CA GLN A 229 -10.84 16.16 -12.39
C GLN A 229 -11.28 14.77 -11.93
N LEU A 230 -11.00 14.41 -10.67
CA LEU A 230 -11.42 13.14 -10.10
C LEU A 230 -12.96 13.02 -10.04
N ILE A 231 -13.66 14.05 -9.53
CA ILE A 231 -15.12 14.01 -9.37
C ILE A 231 -15.89 14.28 -10.68
N ASP A 232 -15.27 14.95 -11.66
CA ASP A 232 -15.85 15.14 -13.00
C ASP A 232 -15.78 13.87 -13.86
N THR A 233 -15.03 12.86 -13.41
CA THR A 233 -14.93 11.56 -14.10
C THR A 233 -16.23 10.78 -13.96
N ILE A 234 -16.72 10.17 -15.06
CA ILE A 234 -17.89 9.29 -15.00
C ILE A 234 -17.50 7.96 -14.36
N ALA A 235 -18.19 7.62 -13.27
CA ALA A 235 -18.02 6.36 -12.56
C ALA A 235 -18.51 5.14 -13.36
N ILE A 236 -17.80 4.01 -13.22
CA ILE A 236 -18.28 2.69 -13.62
C ILE A 236 -19.11 2.13 -12.46
N HIS A 237 -20.30 1.58 -12.74
CA HIS A 237 -21.21 1.07 -11.72
C HIS A 237 -21.73 -0.35 -12.06
N PRO A 238 -21.76 -1.29 -11.10
CA PRO A 238 -21.22 -1.19 -9.73
C PRO A 238 -19.71 -1.51 -9.68
N CYS A 239 -18.91 -0.71 -8.98
CA CYS A 239 -17.54 -1.08 -8.63
C CYS A 239 -17.03 -0.37 -7.37
N THR A 240 -16.18 -1.01 -6.57
CA THR A 240 -15.59 -0.40 -5.37
C THR A 240 -14.78 0.88 -5.68
N SER A 241 -14.07 0.91 -6.80
CA SER A 241 -13.25 2.05 -7.21
C SER A 241 -14.07 3.33 -7.44
N GLU A 242 -15.35 3.21 -7.77
CA GLU A 242 -16.21 4.38 -8.01
C GLU A 242 -16.40 5.24 -6.77
N GLU A 243 -16.09 4.71 -5.59
CA GLU A 243 -16.19 5.44 -4.34
C GLU A 243 -15.33 6.70 -4.34
N PHE A 244 -14.12 6.65 -4.90
CA PHE A 244 -13.26 7.85 -5.02
C PHE A 244 -13.90 8.98 -5.82
N ILE A 245 -14.71 8.64 -6.82
CA ILE A 245 -15.36 9.59 -7.72
C ILE A 245 -16.58 10.24 -7.03
N LYS A 246 -17.30 9.49 -6.19
CA LYS A 246 -18.53 9.94 -5.50
C LYS A 246 -18.27 10.77 -4.23
N MET A 247 -17.01 10.87 -3.77
CA MET A 247 -16.68 11.54 -2.52
C MET A 247 -17.00 13.04 -2.55
N HIS A 248 -17.67 13.51 -1.50
CA HIS A 248 -17.99 14.94 -1.31
C HIS A 248 -17.89 15.39 0.15
N ILE A 249 -17.93 14.46 1.10
CA ILE A 249 -17.83 14.74 2.53
C ILE A 249 -16.37 15.04 2.89
N THR A 250 -16.13 16.17 3.57
CA THR A 250 -14.80 16.50 4.07
C THR A 250 -14.69 16.36 5.58
N LYS A 251 -13.50 15.99 6.08
CA LYS A 251 -13.23 15.98 7.53
C LYS A 251 -13.46 17.34 8.18
N ARG A 252 -13.11 18.43 7.49
CA ARG A 252 -13.27 19.81 7.99
C ARG A 252 -14.73 20.19 8.20
N SER A 253 -15.65 19.62 7.41
CA SER A 253 -17.09 19.86 7.56
C SER A 253 -17.67 19.30 8.87
N GLY A 254 -16.99 18.32 9.49
CA GLY A 254 -17.49 17.62 10.67
C GLY A 254 -18.67 16.68 10.40
N LEU A 255 -19.08 16.51 9.14
CA LEU A 255 -20.12 15.58 8.76
C LEU A 255 -19.61 14.13 8.87
N SER A 256 -20.53 13.20 9.17
CA SER A 256 -20.21 11.78 9.24
C SER A 256 -19.87 11.23 7.84
N PRO A 257 -18.75 10.50 7.66
CA PRO A 257 -18.40 9.87 6.39
C PRO A 257 -19.23 8.64 6.05
N LYS A 258 -20.08 8.17 6.97
CA LYS A 258 -21.02 7.09 6.68
C LYS A 258 -22.06 7.59 5.69
N THR A 259 -22.10 6.99 4.51
CA THR A 259 -23.13 7.27 3.52
C THR A 259 -24.50 6.94 4.13
N LEU A 260 -25.20 7.96 4.64
CA LEU A 260 -26.65 7.94 4.53
C LEU A 260 -26.89 7.94 3.03
N SER A 261 -27.50 6.89 2.51
CA SER A 261 -27.98 6.89 1.13
C SER A 261 -28.84 8.14 0.95
N LEU A 262 -28.27 9.21 0.40
CA LEU A 262 -29.01 10.43 0.06
C LEU A 262 -30.09 10.10 -0.99
N MET A 263 -29.88 9.01 -1.75
CA MET A 263 -30.90 8.42 -2.61
C MET A 263 -32.07 7.80 -1.81
N ALA A 264 -31.88 7.34 -0.57
CA ALA A 264 -32.99 6.83 0.24
C ALA A 264 -33.89 7.97 0.73
N GLU A 265 -33.37 9.15 1.05
CA GLU A 265 -34.21 10.28 1.46
C GLU A 265 -34.95 10.93 0.28
N GLU A 266 -34.32 11.05 -0.89
CA GLU A 266 -35.01 11.53 -2.10
C GLU A 266 -36.00 10.50 -2.67
N ALA A 267 -35.69 9.19 -2.65
CA ALA A 267 -36.60 8.15 -3.13
C ALA A 267 -37.83 7.95 -2.22
N ILE A 268 -37.71 8.23 -0.92
CA ILE A 268 -38.86 8.22 0.00
C ILE A 268 -39.76 9.46 -0.23
N SER A 269 -39.23 10.55 -0.77
CA SER A 269 -39.99 11.77 -1.10
C SER A 269 -40.78 11.66 -2.41
N THR A 270 -40.43 10.76 -3.32
CA THR A 270 -41.18 10.53 -4.56
C THR A 270 -42.22 9.45 -4.35
N HIS A 271 -43.39 9.82 -3.79
CA HIS A 271 -44.60 9.04 -4.01
C HIS A 271 -44.93 9.09 -5.52
N PHE A 272 -44.63 8.00 -6.23
CA PHE A 272 -45.21 7.77 -7.55
C PHE A 272 -46.61 7.19 -7.32
N GLU A 273 -47.60 8.07 -7.16
CA GLU A 273 -48.99 7.68 -7.33
C GLU A 273 -49.17 7.37 -8.83
N SER A 274 -49.29 6.09 -9.16
CA SER A 274 -49.65 5.66 -10.50
C SER A 274 -51.16 5.85 -10.67
N ASP A 275 -51.57 7.08 -10.94
CA ASP A 275 -52.92 7.37 -11.37
C ASP A 275 -52.94 7.50 -12.91
N ASP A 276 -53.48 6.44 -13.49
CA ASP A 276 -54.33 6.36 -14.68
C ASP A 276 -53.76 6.50 -16.11
N GLU A 277 -54.23 5.53 -16.91
CA GLU A 277 -54.34 5.60 -18.36
C GLU A 277 -55.02 6.91 -18.79
N GLU A 278 -54.24 7.85 -19.31
CA GLU A 278 -54.54 8.72 -20.46
C GLU A 278 -53.66 9.98 -20.36
N GLY A 279 -52.70 10.09 -21.29
CA GLY A 279 -51.74 11.20 -21.30
C GLY A 279 -52.40 12.56 -21.52
N ARG A 280 -52.46 13.38 -20.47
CA ARG A 280 -52.45 14.86 -20.55
C ARG A 280 -51.71 15.46 -19.35
N CYS A 281 -50.69 16.28 -19.63
CA CYS A 281 -50.04 17.10 -18.60
C CYS A 281 -50.89 18.33 -18.27
N THR A 282 -51.17 18.54 -16.98
CA THR A 282 -51.56 19.84 -16.42
C THR A 282 -50.50 20.28 -15.39
N PRO A 283 -50.26 21.60 -15.21
CA PRO A 283 -49.22 22.08 -14.30
C PRO A 283 -49.69 22.04 -12.84
N SER A 284 -48.83 21.51 -11.95
CA SER A 284 -49.04 21.46 -10.50
C SER A 284 -49.04 22.84 -9.83
N PRO A 285 -49.79 23.03 -8.73
CA PRO A 285 -49.77 24.26 -7.93
C PRO A 285 -48.54 24.32 -7.00
N GLU A 286 -48.13 25.55 -6.65
CA GLU A 286 -46.96 25.86 -5.80
C GLU A 286 -47.05 25.30 -4.36
N PRO A 287 -45.90 24.99 -3.71
CA PRO A 287 -45.90 24.27 -2.43
C PRO A 287 -46.11 25.20 -1.22
N GLU A 288 -47.03 24.79 -0.34
CA GLU A 288 -47.18 25.37 1.01
C GLU A 288 -46.03 24.98 1.95
N THR A 289 -45.46 25.95 2.64
CA THR A 289 -44.42 25.77 3.65
C THR A 289 -44.96 25.13 4.94
N LYS A 290 -44.54 23.90 5.27
CA LYS A 290 -44.68 23.32 6.61
C LYS A 290 -43.31 23.19 7.30
N LYS A 291 -43.08 24.03 8.31
CA LYS A 291 -41.93 23.95 9.22
C LYS A 291 -42.06 22.75 10.15
N ARG A 292 -41.07 21.85 10.18
CA ARG A 292 -40.97 20.76 11.17
C ARG A 292 -39.86 21.06 12.18
N LYS A 293 -40.20 21.04 13.47
CA LYS A 293 -39.26 21.22 14.59
C LYS A 293 -38.49 19.91 14.82
N LEU A 294 -37.17 19.97 14.83
CA LEU A 294 -36.28 18.90 15.31
C LEU A 294 -36.01 19.09 16.82
N SER A 295 -36.11 18.00 17.58
CA SER A 295 -35.62 17.91 18.97
C SER A 295 -34.16 17.42 18.97
N PRO A 296 -33.34 17.82 19.97
CA PRO A 296 -31.91 17.52 19.98
C PRO A 296 -31.63 16.12 20.53
N ALA A 297 -30.94 15.29 19.75
CA ALA A 297 -30.35 14.04 20.23
C ALA A 297 -29.02 14.31 20.94
N LYS A 298 -28.82 13.60 22.06
CA LYS A 298 -27.71 13.73 23.00
C LYS A 298 -26.36 13.35 22.37
N LEU A 299 -25.38 14.24 22.53
CA LEU A 299 -23.95 14.02 22.27
C LEU A 299 -23.38 13.01 23.28
N LEU A 300 -22.60 12.04 22.80
CA LEU A 300 -21.65 11.29 23.62
C LEU A 300 -20.25 11.90 23.46
N PRO A 301 -19.43 11.96 24.53
CA PRO A 301 -18.20 12.73 24.54
C PRO A 301 -17.09 12.10 23.67
N ALA A 302 -16.42 12.99 22.94
CA ALA A 302 -15.21 12.72 22.19
C ALA A 302 -14.01 12.80 23.15
N ASP A 303 -13.44 11.66 23.50
CA ASP A 303 -12.09 11.57 24.04
C ASP A 303 -11.61 10.12 23.88
N VAL A 304 -10.65 9.92 22.98
CA VAL A 304 -9.53 8.96 22.96
C VAL A 304 -9.12 8.79 21.49
N MET A 305 -8.37 9.75 20.95
CA MET A 305 -7.52 9.56 19.78
C MET A 305 -6.33 10.51 19.89
N LYS A 306 -5.39 10.16 20.78
CA LYS A 306 -4.02 10.67 20.75
C LYS A 306 -3.10 9.46 20.68
N GLY A 307 -2.71 9.10 19.46
CA GLY A 307 -1.58 8.23 19.18
C GLY A 307 -0.66 8.98 18.21
N ASN A 308 0.56 9.25 18.66
CA ASN A 308 1.63 9.81 17.83
C ASN A 308 2.36 8.69 17.08
N GLU A 309 2.87 9.06 15.89
CA GLU A 309 4.00 8.51 15.14
C GLU A 309 4.10 6.98 14.91
N ALA A 310 3.81 6.58 13.68
CA ALA A 310 4.63 5.64 12.93
C ALA A 310 4.68 6.13 11.46
N ASP A 311 5.80 6.75 11.10
CA ASP A 311 6.17 6.97 9.69
C ASP A 311 6.28 5.59 9.02
N TYR A 312 5.66 5.42 7.86
CA TYR A 312 5.60 4.13 7.16
C TYR A 312 6.99 3.67 6.72
N GLY A 313 7.51 2.67 7.43
CA GLY A 313 8.72 1.91 7.09
C GLY A 313 8.70 0.43 7.45
N ASP A 314 7.82 -0.04 8.35
CA ASP A 314 8.05 -1.33 9.03
C ASP A 314 7.07 -2.48 8.72
N PHE A 315 6.13 -2.31 7.79
CA PHE A 315 5.24 -3.41 7.39
C PHE A 315 5.23 -3.58 5.86
N VAL A 316 6.21 -4.32 5.36
CA VAL A 316 6.20 -4.84 3.99
C VAL A 316 6.36 -6.35 4.04
N LEU A 317 5.28 -7.08 3.70
CA LEU A 317 5.35 -8.49 3.34
C LEU A 317 5.42 -8.54 1.82
N ASP A 318 6.64 -8.60 1.27
CA ASP A 318 6.84 -8.78 -0.16
C ASP A 318 6.79 -10.28 -0.51
N ARG A 319 6.07 -10.64 -1.57
CA ARG A 319 6.19 -11.97 -2.18
C ARG A 319 7.41 -11.96 -3.10
N THR A 320 8.57 -12.20 -2.52
CA THR A 320 9.76 -12.49 -3.31
C THR A 320 9.70 -13.95 -3.78
N GLU A 321 9.39 -14.16 -5.06
CA GLU A 321 9.84 -15.38 -5.73
C GLU A 321 11.36 -15.25 -5.89
N SER A 322 12.10 -16.06 -5.13
CA SER A 322 13.55 -16.12 -5.26
C SER A 322 13.90 -16.85 -6.55
N ILE A 323 14.47 -16.15 -7.53
CA ILE A 323 15.25 -16.78 -8.59
C ILE A 323 16.55 -17.24 -7.94
N SER A 324 16.68 -18.54 -7.69
CA SER A 324 17.96 -19.17 -7.37
C SER A 324 18.70 -19.41 -8.69
N LEU A 325 19.83 -18.73 -8.88
CA LEU A 325 20.80 -19.12 -9.90
C LEU A 325 21.34 -20.50 -9.53
N ASP A 326 21.30 -21.44 -10.46
CA ASP A 326 21.78 -22.80 -10.23
C ASP A 326 23.32 -22.90 -10.42
N ASP A 327 23.86 -24.08 -10.13
CA ASP A 327 25.30 -24.32 -10.21
C ASP A 327 25.84 -24.17 -11.67
N GLU A 328 24.98 -24.28 -12.70
CA GLU A 328 25.34 -24.05 -14.10
C GLU A 328 25.45 -22.54 -14.41
N ASP A 329 24.52 -21.73 -13.89
CA ASP A 329 24.59 -20.27 -13.96
C ASP A 329 25.87 -19.74 -13.30
N MET A 330 26.24 -20.30 -12.14
CA MET A 330 27.46 -19.94 -11.41
C MET A 330 28.74 -20.41 -12.12
N ALA A 331 28.75 -21.61 -12.71
CA ALA A 331 29.91 -22.11 -13.48
C ALA A 331 30.15 -21.32 -14.79
N THR A 332 29.09 -20.72 -15.34
CA THR A 332 29.18 -19.84 -16.51
C THR A 332 29.80 -18.48 -16.15
N LEU A 333 29.56 -18.00 -14.93
CA LEU A 333 30.18 -16.79 -14.38
C LEU A 333 31.68 -16.98 -14.10
N GLU A 334 32.12 -18.15 -13.61
CA GLU A 334 33.52 -18.41 -13.28
C GLU A 334 34.42 -18.64 -14.51
N ASN A 335 33.88 -19.17 -15.62
CA ASN A 335 34.67 -19.51 -16.81
C ASN A 335 34.81 -18.38 -17.85
N SER A 336 34.19 -17.21 -17.64
CA SER A 336 34.16 -16.12 -18.62
C SER A 336 35.20 -15.01 -18.36
N SER A 337 36.37 -15.37 -17.83
CA SER A 337 37.49 -14.45 -17.67
C SER A 337 38.12 -14.07 -19.03
N GLY A 338 37.51 -13.11 -19.73
CA GLY A 338 38.21 -12.34 -20.76
C GLY A 338 37.49 -12.20 -22.09
N ASP A 339 36.36 -11.49 -22.13
CA ASP A 339 36.06 -10.52 -23.21
C ASP A 339 34.78 -9.74 -22.86
N SER A 340 34.91 -8.49 -22.41
CA SER A 340 33.77 -7.64 -21.97
C SER A 340 32.75 -7.32 -23.06
N SER A 341 33.05 -7.63 -24.33
CA SER A 341 32.16 -7.41 -25.48
C SER A 341 30.98 -8.39 -25.52
N VAL A 342 31.23 -9.65 -25.17
CA VAL A 342 30.24 -10.74 -25.24
C VAL A 342 29.12 -10.58 -24.20
N TRP A 343 29.41 -9.91 -23.08
CA TRP A 343 28.50 -9.81 -21.94
C TRP A 343 27.48 -8.70 -22.17
N LYS A 344 27.93 -7.62 -22.84
CA LYS A 344 27.07 -6.52 -23.25
C LYS A 344 25.99 -7.01 -24.21
N GLU A 345 26.33 -7.84 -25.18
CA GLU A 345 25.36 -8.40 -26.14
C GLU A 345 24.39 -9.38 -25.46
N LYS A 346 24.86 -10.23 -24.55
CA LYS A 346 23.98 -11.18 -23.82
C LYS A 346 23.00 -10.49 -22.86
N ILE A 347 23.44 -9.49 -22.12
CA ILE A 347 22.57 -8.71 -21.22
C ILE A 347 21.56 -7.88 -22.04
N LEU A 348 22.01 -7.27 -23.15
CA LEU A 348 21.11 -6.55 -24.06
C LEU A 348 20.09 -7.50 -24.71
N ALA A 349 20.47 -8.70 -25.12
CA ALA A 349 19.56 -9.69 -25.69
C ALA A 349 18.52 -10.14 -24.65
N SER A 350 18.95 -10.55 -23.46
CA SER A 350 18.05 -10.99 -22.37
C SER A 350 17.08 -9.90 -21.88
N LEU A 351 17.51 -8.63 -21.86
CA LEU A 351 16.65 -7.49 -21.50
C LEU A 351 15.69 -7.04 -22.60
N LEU A 352 15.94 -7.41 -23.87
CA LEU A 352 15.15 -6.98 -25.03
C LEU A 352 14.21 -8.08 -25.56
N THR A 353 14.56 -9.36 -25.39
CA THR A 353 13.74 -10.50 -25.81
C THR A 353 13.31 -11.28 -24.57
N GLY A 354 12.16 -10.91 -24.00
CA GLY A 354 11.50 -11.69 -22.94
C GLY A 354 10.95 -13.02 -23.45
N THR A 355 11.80 -13.85 -24.05
CA THR A 355 11.47 -15.15 -24.62
C THR A 355 12.63 -16.11 -24.37
N GLU A 356 12.37 -17.14 -23.58
CA GLU A 356 13.24 -18.32 -23.47
C GLU A 356 13.31 -19.01 -24.84
N ASP A 357 14.52 -19.16 -25.39
CA ASP A 357 14.75 -19.98 -26.57
C ASP A 357 14.67 -21.46 -26.18
N GLU A 358 13.50 -22.07 -26.38
CA GLU A 358 13.38 -23.52 -26.51
C GLU A 358 14.05 -23.96 -27.81
N SER A 359 15.29 -24.46 -27.74
CA SER A 359 15.84 -25.32 -28.78
C SER A 359 16.63 -26.49 -28.19
N ALA A 360 15.90 -27.60 -28.07
CA ALA A 360 16.28 -28.99 -28.23
C ALA A 360 17.76 -29.40 -28.02
N ASP A 361 18.00 -30.18 -26.96
CA ASP A 361 18.73 -31.44 -27.13
C ASP A 361 18.10 -32.58 -26.32
N GLN A 362 17.72 -33.65 -27.01
CA GLN A 362 17.15 -34.86 -26.43
C GLN A 362 18.26 -35.84 -26.11
N SER A 363 18.62 -36.01 -24.83
CA SER A 363 19.00 -37.34 -24.32
C SER A 363 19.09 -37.38 -22.79
N GLY A 364 18.49 -38.42 -22.18
CA GLY A 364 18.97 -38.95 -20.90
C GLY A 364 18.17 -38.65 -19.63
N LYS A 365 17.00 -39.29 -19.48
CA LYS A 365 16.41 -39.85 -18.24
C LYS A 365 16.96 -39.33 -16.88
N LYS A 366 16.07 -38.74 -16.06
CA LYS A 366 15.51 -39.39 -14.84
C LYS A 366 14.34 -38.59 -14.25
N ASN A 367 13.18 -39.24 -14.27
CA ASN A 367 11.96 -38.84 -13.57
C ASN A 367 12.23 -38.71 -12.06
N THR A 368 12.09 -37.50 -11.52
CA THR A 368 11.88 -37.32 -10.07
C THR A 368 10.75 -36.32 -9.89
N GLN A 369 9.53 -36.83 -9.68
CA GLN A 369 8.40 -36.03 -9.22
C GLN A 369 8.74 -35.42 -7.86
N LYS A 370 8.96 -34.10 -7.80
CA LYS A 370 8.87 -33.35 -6.54
C LYS A 370 7.43 -32.89 -6.37
N LYS A 371 6.76 -33.47 -5.37
CA LYS A 371 5.52 -32.94 -4.79
C LYS A 371 5.81 -31.55 -4.22
N VAL A 372 4.98 -30.59 -4.59
CA VAL A 372 4.86 -29.28 -3.95
C VAL A 372 4.24 -29.49 -2.57
N LEU A 373 4.90 -28.98 -1.54
CA LEU A 373 4.35 -28.70 -0.21
C LEU A 373 4.54 -27.21 0.04
#